data_AF-A0A950KY22-F1
#
_entry.id   AF-A0A950KY22-F1
#
_cell.length_a   1.000
_cell.length_b   1.000
_cell.length_c   1.000
_cell.angle_alpha   90.00
_cell.angle_beta   90.00
_cell.angle_gamma   90.00
#
_symmetry.space_group_name_H-M   'P 1'
#
loop_
_entity.id
_entity.type
_entity.pdbx_description
1 polymer ?
#
loop_
_entity_poly.entity_id
_entity_poly.type
_entity_poly.pdbx_seq_one_letter_code
_entity_poly.pdbx_strand_id
1 'polypeptide(L)'
;MHDRPSADRTTTSDDPPHGKAGDKPSTDWIGTSDDTGGRPDATRDSRWMSYSELGEALGIKPASARRLSFRRRWPRRIGNDGTSRVAVPVSALVTSRVADPTPLETEKTEAKGLSGDAISGVMPQSPADTSGITGGVTPQSPATTSDISSSVTGLELAIDGLREQLERVSVEKAQLFSALLERDERIAKMQAEHGEQIADLQSRLTRWARWRWRRAQAKRRSQREGQGALKQES
;
A
#
# COMPACT_ATOMS: atom_id res chain seq x y z
N MET A 1 -16.03 -62.17 36.09
CA MET A 1 -14.88 -61.35 36.55
C MET A 1 -15.22 -59.89 36.29
N HIS A 2 -15.73 -59.26 37.34
CA HIS A 2 -16.08 -57.84 37.45
C HIS A 2 -14.79 -57.03 37.80
N ASP A 3 -14.68 -55.71 37.66
CA ASP A 3 -15.61 -54.70 37.15
C ASP A 3 -14.82 -53.49 36.61
N ARG A 4 -15.48 -52.59 35.85
CA ARG A 4 -14.92 -51.26 35.52
C ARG A 4 -15.63 -50.18 36.36
N PRO A 5 -14.96 -49.43 37.23
CA PRO A 5 -15.42 -48.09 37.62
C PRO A 5 -15.08 -47.12 36.46
N SER A 6 -15.97 -46.36 35.82
CA SER A 6 -17.34 -45.88 36.13
C SER A 6 -17.41 -44.86 37.27
N ALA A 7 -17.77 -43.62 36.89
CA ALA A 7 -18.08 -42.43 37.71
C ALA A 7 -16.90 -41.91 38.60
N ASP A 8 -16.77 -40.60 38.88
CA ASP A 8 -17.76 -39.53 38.85
C ASP A 8 -17.38 -38.28 38.04
N ARG A 9 -18.42 -37.60 37.53
CA ARG A 9 -18.38 -36.20 37.08
C ARG A 9 -19.19 -35.36 38.07
N THR A 10 -18.50 -34.52 38.84
CA THR A 10 -19.10 -33.40 39.59
C THR A 10 -18.29 -32.15 39.22
N THR A 11 -18.80 -31.25 38.37
CA THR A 11 -19.75 -30.18 38.75
C THR A 11 -19.19 -29.27 39.84
N THR A 12 -18.54 -28.19 39.43
CA THR A 12 -18.61 -26.86 40.06
C THR A 12 -18.11 -25.86 39.03
N SER A 13 -19.02 -24.98 38.56
CA SER A 13 -18.64 -23.77 37.84
C SER A 13 -17.93 -22.82 38.79
N ASP A 14 -16.87 -22.17 38.34
CA ASP A 14 -16.30 -21.00 39.01
C ASP A 14 -16.18 -19.89 37.97
N ASP A 15 -17.30 -19.18 37.78
CA ASP A 15 -17.36 -17.97 36.97
C ASP A 15 -16.61 -16.84 37.70
N PRO A 16 -15.62 -16.17 37.06
CA PRO A 16 -14.97 -15.02 37.69
C PRO A 16 -15.97 -13.86 37.84
N PRO A 17 -16.09 -13.24 39.03
CA PRO A 17 -17.17 -12.30 39.30
C PRO A 17 -17.06 -10.99 38.50
N HIS A 18 -18.14 -10.66 37.79
CA HIS A 18 -18.33 -9.35 37.18
C HIS A 18 -18.53 -8.24 38.25
N GLY A 19 -17.47 -7.52 38.58
CA GLY A 19 -17.57 -6.22 39.28
C GLY A 19 -18.00 -5.12 38.30
N LYS A 20 -19.12 -4.44 38.57
CA LYS A 20 -19.68 -3.37 37.73
C LYS A 20 -19.58 -1.96 38.34
N ALA A 21 -19.43 -0.99 37.43
CA ALA A 21 -20.05 0.35 37.39
C ALA A 21 -19.55 1.51 38.28
N GLY A 22 -19.53 2.70 37.63
CA GLY A 22 -19.46 4.06 38.19
C GLY A 22 -18.05 4.60 38.47
N ASP A 23 -17.63 5.83 38.14
CA ASP A 23 -18.15 6.96 37.32
C ASP A 23 -16.99 7.99 37.17
N LYS A 24 -16.89 8.96 36.23
CA LYS A 24 -17.60 9.34 34.97
C LYS A 24 -16.57 10.09 34.05
N PRO A 25 -16.84 10.33 32.76
CA PRO A 25 -15.85 10.86 31.80
C PRO A 25 -15.88 12.40 31.61
N SER A 26 -14.71 12.98 31.30
CA SER A 26 -14.48 14.29 30.64
C SER A 26 -12.97 14.41 30.36
N THR A 27 -12.45 15.15 29.37
CA THR A 27 -13.12 15.96 28.34
C THR A 27 -12.21 16.14 27.10
N ASP A 28 -12.85 16.18 25.92
CA ASP A 28 -12.47 16.87 24.68
C ASP A 28 -11.04 16.78 24.09
N TRP A 29 -10.93 16.07 22.96
CA TRP A 29 -10.57 16.70 21.68
C TRP A 29 -11.39 16.10 20.51
N ILE A 30 -12.47 16.82 20.18
CA ILE A 30 -13.06 17.11 18.86
C ILE A 30 -12.34 16.46 17.64
N GLY A 31 -13.01 15.87 16.65
CA GLY A 31 -14.45 15.68 16.48
C GLY A 31 -14.82 15.38 15.02
N THR A 32 -15.75 14.44 14.82
CA THR A 32 -16.97 14.67 14.04
C THR A 32 -17.91 13.48 14.27
N SER A 33 -18.90 13.70 15.14
CA SER A 33 -20.11 12.90 15.12
C SER A 33 -20.81 13.17 13.80
N ASP A 34 -21.25 12.12 13.11
CA ASP A 34 -22.49 12.26 12.36
C ASP A 34 -23.28 10.96 12.45
N ASP A 35 -24.47 11.08 13.00
CA ASP A 35 -25.42 10.00 13.17
C ASP A 35 -25.83 9.46 11.80
N THR A 36 -25.79 8.15 11.64
CA THR A 36 -26.47 7.46 10.53
C THR A 36 -26.76 6.04 10.98
N GLY A 37 -27.92 5.86 11.59
CA GLY A 37 -28.39 4.55 12.02
C GLY A 37 -28.53 3.53 10.88
N GLY A 38 -28.59 2.25 11.25
CA GLY A 38 -29.12 1.20 10.41
C GLY A 38 -28.27 0.81 9.19
N ARG A 39 -27.23 -0.01 9.43
CA ARG A 39 -26.88 -1.03 8.44
C ARG A 39 -26.49 -2.35 9.10
N PRO A 40 -27.32 -3.41 8.99
CA PRO A 40 -27.01 -4.70 9.57
C PRO A 40 -25.86 -5.38 8.80
N ASP A 41 -25.17 -6.27 9.52
CA ASP A 41 -24.31 -7.33 8.98
C ASP A 41 -23.03 -6.91 8.22
N ALA A 42 -22.11 -6.24 8.93
CA ALA A 42 -20.73 -6.03 8.48
C ALA A 42 -19.66 -6.69 9.39
N THR A 43 -20.07 -7.24 10.54
CA THR A 43 -19.16 -7.52 11.67
C THR A 43 -18.66 -8.95 11.78
N ARG A 44 -19.15 -9.92 10.96
CA ARG A 44 -18.67 -11.31 11.00
C ARG A 44 -17.73 -11.67 9.85
N ASP A 45 -18.03 -11.24 8.62
CA ASP A 45 -17.22 -11.54 7.43
C ASP A 45 -16.69 -10.26 6.75
N SER A 46 -15.73 -9.58 7.38
CA SER A 46 -14.99 -8.45 6.77
C SER A 46 -13.51 -8.78 6.62
N ARG A 47 -12.99 -8.74 5.38
CA ARG A 47 -11.57 -8.97 5.05
C ARG A 47 -10.82 -7.65 5.01
N TRP A 48 -9.65 -7.60 5.66
CA TRP A 48 -8.73 -6.46 5.55
C TRP A 48 -7.92 -6.57 4.26
N MET A 49 -7.93 -5.51 3.45
CA MET A 49 -7.22 -5.44 2.16
C MET A 49 -6.82 -4.01 1.84
N SER A 50 -5.72 -3.83 1.11
CA SER A 50 -5.23 -2.55 0.60
C SER A 50 -6.07 -2.04 -0.59
N TYR A 51 -5.87 -0.80 -1.01
CA TYR A 51 -6.63 -0.22 -2.15
C TYR A 51 -6.32 -0.89 -3.50
N SER A 52 -5.15 -1.50 -3.68
CA SER A 52 -4.79 -2.29 -4.86
C SER A 52 -5.52 -3.64 -4.86
N GLU A 53 -5.37 -4.42 -3.79
CA GLU A 53 -6.06 -5.71 -3.61
C GLU A 53 -7.59 -5.57 -3.69
N LEU A 54 -8.15 -4.46 -3.16
CA LEU A 54 -9.56 -4.13 -3.30
C LEU A 54 -9.95 -3.75 -4.74
N GLY A 55 -9.05 -3.09 -5.47
CA GLY A 55 -9.25 -2.81 -6.89
C GLY A 55 -9.32 -4.09 -7.71
N GLU A 56 -8.35 -4.98 -7.51
CA GLU A 56 -8.28 -6.31 -8.14
C GLU A 56 -9.51 -7.17 -7.80
N ALA A 57 -9.88 -7.26 -6.51
CA ALA A 57 -11.01 -8.06 -6.07
C ALA A 57 -12.39 -7.55 -6.56
N LEU A 58 -12.47 -6.30 -7.03
CA LEU A 58 -13.68 -5.69 -7.58
C LEU A 58 -13.62 -5.43 -9.10
N GLY A 59 -12.48 -5.64 -9.76
CA GLY A 59 -12.28 -5.30 -11.17
C GLY A 59 -12.23 -3.79 -11.45
N ILE A 60 -11.82 -2.96 -10.48
CA ILE A 60 -11.80 -1.49 -10.60
C ILE A 60 -10.41 -0.90 -10.34
N LYS A 61 -10.12 0.26 -10.96
CA LYS A 61 -8.88 1.01 -10.72
C LYS A 61 -8.71 1.35 -9.22
N PRO A 62 -7.50 1.33 -8.64
CA PRO A 62 -7.28 1.55 -7.20
C PRO A 62 -7.75 2.94 -6.71
N ALA A 63 -7.70 3.96 -7.57
CA ALA A 63 -8.28 5.28 -7.27
C ALA A 63 -9.82 5.22 -7.09
N SER A 64 -10.51 4.37 -7.85
CA SER A 64 -11.95 4.11 -7.72
C SER A 64 -12.25 3.28 -6.47
N ALA A 65 -11.41 2.29 -6.13
CA ALA A 65 -11.49 1.55 -4.87
C ALA A 65 -11.35 2.47 -3.64
N ARG A 66 -10.40 3.41 -3.68
CA ARG A 66 -10.25 4.45 -2.66
C ARG A 66 -11.52 5.30 -2.53
N ARG A 67 -12.06 5.85 -3.63
CA ARG A 67 -13.33 6.60 -3.63
C ARG A 67 -14.52 5.77 -3.11
N LEU A 68 -14.58 4.49 -3.45
CA LEU A 68 -15.63 3.57 -2.99
C LEU A 68 -15.57 3.35 -1.48
N SER A 69 -14.38 3.15 -0.91
CA SER A 69 -14.19 2.97 0.54
C SER A 69 -14.66 4.18 1.35
N PHE A 70 -14.39 5.41 0.88
CA PHE A 70 -14.91 6.63 1.46
C PHE A 70 -16.44 6.70 1.36
N ARG A 71 -17.01 6.48 0.17
CA ARG A 71 -18.46 6.52 -0.07
C ARG A 71 -19.23 5.48 0.75
N ARG A 72 -18.63 4.31 1.01
CA ARG A 72 -19.22 3.25 1.83
C ARG A 72 -18.87 3.35 3.32
N ARG A 73 -18.12 4.38 3.74
CA ARG A 73 -17.61 4.60 5.10
C ARG A 73 -16.95 3.34 5.70
N TRP A 74 -16.22 2.58 4.89
CA TRP A 74 -15.57 1.35 5.34
C TRP A 74 -14.46 1.64 6.37
N PRO A 75 -14.31 0.83 7.44
CA PRO A 75 -13.28 1.06 8.45
C PRO A 75 -11.88 1.03 7.83
N ARG A 76 -11.05 2.03 8.18
CA ARG A 76 -9.69 2.18 7.69
C ARG A 76 -8.70 2.05 8.84
N ARG A 77 -7.60 1.34 8.63
CA ARG A 77 -6.44 1.28 9.53
C ARG A 77 -5.17 1.47 8.73
N ILE A 78 -4.21 2.17 9.31
CA ILE A 78 -2.82 2.15 8.80
C ILE A 78 -2.25 0.79 9.21
N GLY A 79 -1.79 0.01 8.24
CA GLY A 79 -1.11 -1.26 8.49
C GLY A 79 0.33 -1.02 8.95
N ASN A 80 0.94 -2.05 9.54
CA ASN A 80 2.33 -1.99 10.01
C ASN A 80 3.34 -1.68 8.88
N ASP A 81 2.94 -1.86 7.62
CA ASP A 81 3.73 -1.58 6.41
C ASP A 81 3.54 -0.13 5.89
N GLY A 82 2.93 0.76 6.69
CA GLY A 82 2.62 2.14 6.31
C GLY A 82 1.47 2.30 5.31
N THR A 83 0.99 1.21 4.71
CA THR A 83 -0.13 1.22 3.75
C THR A 83 -1.49 1.25 4.44
N SER A 84 -2.44 2.00 3.88
CA SER A 84 -3.82 2.02 4.36
C SER A 84 -4.55 0.73 3.97
N ARG A 85 -4.98 -0.05 4.98
CA ARG A 85 -5.85 -1.22 4.83
C ARG A 85 -7.29 -0.85 5.16
N VAL A 86 -8.22 -1.38 4.39
CA VAL A 86 -9.67 -1.17 4.52
C VAL A 86 -10.30 -2.49 4.93
N ALA A 87 -11.23 -2.45 5.90
CA ALA A 87 -12.09 -3.59 6.21
C ALA A 87 -13.25 -3.64 5.21
N VAL A 88 -13.25 -4.65 4.35
CA VAL A 88 -14.19 -4.81 3.24
C VAL A 88 -15.12 -5.99 3.53
N PRO A 89 -16.44 -5.78 3.65
CA PRO A 89 -17.40 -6.87 3.82
C PRO A 89 -17.34 -7.84 2.64
N VAL A 90 -17.29 -9.14 2.91
CA VAL A 90 -17.20 -10.18 1.86
C VAL A 90 -18.42 -10.14 0.92
N SER A 91 -19.59 -9.74 1.42
CA SER A 91 -20.78 -9.47 0.61
C SER A 91 -20.57 -8.43 -0.51
N ALA A 92 -19.66 -7.47 -0.31
CA ALA A 92 -19.30 -6.49 -1.33
C ALA A 92 -18.30 -7.03 -2.37
N LEU A 93 -17.62 -8.16 -2.11
CA LEU A 93 -16.71 -8.81 -3.05
C LEU A 93 -17.46 -9.78 -3.98
N VAL A 94 -18.51 -10.44 -3.47
CA VAL A 94 -19.33 -11.40 -4.23
C VAL A 94 -20.00 -10.73 -5.44
N THR A 95 -20.44 -9.47 -5.32
CA THR A 95 -21.18 -8.77 -6.38
C THR A 95 -20.36 -8.45 -7.64
N SER A 96 -19.02 -8.51 -7.62
CA SER A 96 -18.18 -8.24 -8.80
C SER A 96 -17.79 -9.50 -9.59
N ARG A 97 -17.92 -10.71 -9.02
CA ARG A 97 -17.52 -11.97 -9.68
C ARG A 97 -18.50 -12.45 -10.77
N VAL A 98 -19.56 -11.70 -11.05
CA VAL A 98 -20.60 -12.04 -12.04
C VAL A 98 -20.46 -11.19 -13.33
N ALA A 99 -19.35 -10.46 -13.48
CA ALA A 99 -18.96 -9.88 -14.76
C ALA A 99 -17.92 -10.79 -15.43
N ASP A 100 -18.35 -11.53 -16.45
CA ASP A 100 -17.47 -12.43 -17.22
C ASP A 100 -16.29 -11.66 -17.86
N PRO A 101 -15.08 -12.24 -17.87
CA PRO A 101 -13.95 -11.63 -18.53
C PRO A 101 -14.11 -11.74 -20.05
N THR A 102 -14.37 -10.63 -20.72
CA THR A 102 -14.21 -10.53 -22.18
C THR A 102 -12.79 -10.06 -22.48
N PRO A 103 -11.86 -10.91 -22.96
CA PRO A 103 -10.54 -10.46 -23.35
C PRO A 103 -10.64 -9.87 -24.76
N LEU A 104 -10.52 -8.54 -24.85
CA LEU A 104 -10.25 -7.88 -26.13
C LEU A 104 -9.05 -6.96 -25.97
N GLU A 105 -7.94 -7.41 -26.54
CA GLU A 105 -6.88 -6.52 -26.96
C GLU A 105 -7.46 -5.47 -27.91
N THR A 106 -7.18 -4.20 -27.68
CA THR A 106 -7.01 -3.27 -28.79
C THR A 106 -6.08 -2.14 -28.35
N GLU A 107 -4.91 -2.07 -28.97
CA GLU A 107 -4.17 -0.82 -29.04
C GLU A 107 -5.08 0.23 -29.68
N LYS A 108 -5.30 1.37 -29.00
CA LYS A 108 -5.69 2.58 -29.73
C LYS A 108 -5.22 3.85 -29.05
N THR A 109 -4.15 4.36 -29.62
CA THR A 109 -3.76 5.77 -29.69
C THR A 109 -4.95 6.74 -29.68
N GLU A 110 -5.02 7.58 -28.64
CA GLU A 110 -5.83 8.80 -28.67
C GLU A 110 -5.08 9.90 -29.43
N ALA A 111 -5.13 9.83 -30.76
CA ALA A 111 -4.91 10.97 -31.63
C ALA A 111 -6.20 11.20 -32.43
N LYS A 112 -6.95 12.27 -32.10
CA LYS A 112 -8.13 12.67 -32.88
C LYS A 112 -8.19 14.18 -33.04
N GLY A 113 -7.99 14.62 -34.28
CA GLY A 113 -7.99 16.03 -34.70
C GLY A 113 -7.84 16.14 -36.22
N LEU A 114 -8.64 15.38 -36.97
CA LEU A 114 -8.67 15.41 -38.44
C LEU A 114 -10.06 15.83 -38.94
N SER A 115 -10.05 16.84 -39.80
CA SER A 115 -11.01 17.14 -40.88
C SER A 115 -10.11 17.41 -42.09
N GLY A 116 -10.19 16.68 -43.20
CA GLY A 116 -11.30 16.74 -44.16
C GLY A 116 -11.01 17.88 -45.17
N ASP A 117 -11.06 17.71 -46.50
CA ASP A 117 -11.49 16.56 -47.32
C ASP A 117 -10.78 16.61 -48.71
N ALA A 118 -11.04 15.64 -49.58
CA ALA A 118 -10.31 15.38 -50.82
C ALA A 118 -10.58 16.35 -51.99
N ILE A 119 -9.66 16.36 -52.98
CA ILE A 119 -10.02 16.42 -54.40
C ILE A 119 -9.21 15.41 -55.23
N SER A 120 -9.89 14.79 -56.19
CA SER A 120 -9.37 13.75 -57.08
C SER A 120 -8.62 14.32 -58.29
N GLY A 121 -7.83 13.49 -58.96
CA GLY A 121 -6.91 13.91 -60.03
C GLY A 121 -7.56 14.12 -61.40
N VAL A 122 -6.87 14.92 -62.23
CA VAL A 122 -7.06 15.03 -63.68
C VAL A 122 -5.67 15.10 -64.33
N MET A 123 -5.39 14.19 -65.26
CA MET A 123 -4.29 14.37 -66.22
C MET A 123 -4.75 15.31 -67.34
N PRO A 124 -3.84 16.08 -67.95
CA PRO A 124 -3.60 15.76 -69.35
C PRO A 124 -2.12 15.76 -69.79
N GLN A 125 -1.96 15.23 -71.00
CA GLN A 125 -0.76 14.91 -71.76
C GLN A 125 0.17 16.10 -72.07
N SER A 126 1.41 15.73 -72.42
CA SER A 126 2.40 16.54 -73.14
C SER A 126 1.85 17.08 -74.48
N PRO A 127 2.45 18.17 -75.00
CA PRO A 127 3.31 17.95 -76.17
C PRO A 127 4.71 18.54 -75.99
N ALA A 128 5.67 17.98 -76.72
CA ALA A 128 7.00 18.55 -76.86
C ALA A 128 6.98 19.70 -77.88
N ASP A 129 7.80 20.72 -77.67
CA ASP A 129 8.45 21.39 -78.80
C ASP A 129 9.76 22.11 -78.44
N THR A 130 10.73 21.94 -79.35
CA THR A 130 11.88 22.80 -79.70
C THR A 130 12.70 23.55 -78.63
N SER A 131 13.95 23.08 -78.48
CA SER A 131 15.18 23.82 -78.80
C SER A 131 15.37 25.29 -78.38
N GLY A 132 16.42 25.52 -77.56
CA GLY A 132 17.21 26.76 -77.60
C GLY A 132 17.48 27.41 -76.24
N ILE A 133 18.53 28.23 -76.18
CA ILE A 133 18.92 29.09 -75.05
C ILE A 133 19.50 28.29 -73.85
N THR A 134 20.76 27.86 -73.85
CA THR A 134 21.98 28.65 -73.54
C THR A 134 21.82 29.72 -72.43
N GLY A 135 22.45 29.47 -71.28
CA GLY A 135 22.75 30.50 -70.27
C GLY A 135 21.79 30.51 -69.09
N GLY A 136 22.27 30.04 -67.93
CA GLY A 136 21.45 29.99 -66.72
C GLY A 136 21.95 29.05 -65.64
N VAL A 137 23.24 29.12 -65.28
CA VAL A 137 23.62 28.72 -63.92
C VAL A 137 23.02 29.79 -63.01
N THR A 138 21.80 29.55 -62.54
CA THR A 138 21.14 30.41 -61.56
C THR A 138 21.97 30.31 -60.28
N PRO A 139 22.62 31.39 -59.80
CA PRO A 139 23.22 31.36 -58.47
C PRO A 139 22.07 31.27 -57.48
N GLN A 140 21.85 30.08 -56.90
CA GLN A 140 20.94 29.93 -55.77
C GLN A 140 21.35 30.93 -54.69
N SER A 141 20.39 31.75 -54.27
CA SER A 141 20.64 32.91 -53.41
C SER A 141 21.35 32.52 -52.10
N PRO A 142 22.18 33.41 -51.53
CA PRO A 142 22.82 33.21 -50.23
C PRO A 142 21.84 33.22 -49.03
N ALA A 143 20.53 33.09 -49.28
CA ALA A 143 19.49 33.07 -48.26
C ALA A 143 19.45 31.74 -47.49
N THR A 144 19.57 30.61 -48.19
CA THR A 144 19.43 29.28 -47.58
C THR A 144 20.53 28.95 -46.58
N THR A 145 21.76 29.45 -46.79
CA THR A 145 22.87 29.28 -45.84
C THR A 145 22.68 30.10 -44.58
N SER A 146 22.03 31.27 -44.66
CA SER A 146 21.63 32.07 -43.48
C SER A 146 20.58 31.33 -42.66
N ASP A 147 19.54 30.81 -43.31
CA ASP A 147 18.46 30.07 -42.64
C ASP A 147 19.01 28.80 -41.96
N ILE A 148 19.84 28.02 -42.66
CA ILE A 148 20.51 26.84 -42.10
C ILE A 148 21.36 27.22 -40.88
N SER A 149 22.16 28.29 -40.96
CA SER A 149 22.99 28.74 -39.82
C SER A 149 22.14 29.17 -38.62
N SER A 150 20.99 29.83 -38.85
CA SER A 150 20.03 30.16 -37.78
C SER A 150 19.41 28.91 -37.15
N SER A 151 19.13 27.87 -37.94
CA SER A 151 18.59 26.61 -37.43
C SER A 151 19.62 25.81 -36.63
N VAL A 152 20.89 25.81 -37.04
CA VAL A 152 21.98 25.13 -36.32
C VAL A 152 22.21 25.79 -34.96
N THR A 153 22.34 27.12 -34.91
CA THR A 153 22.48 27.86 -33.64
C THR A 153 21.26 27.70 -32.73
N GLY A 154 20.04 27.62 -33.28
CA GLY A 154 18.84 27.27 -32.52
C GLY A 154 18.87 25.85 -31.94
N LEU A 155 19.40 24.87 -32.70
CA LEU A 155 19.56 23.49 -32.24
C LEU A 155 20.68 23.35 -31.20
N GLU A 156 21.78 24.08 -31.33
CA GLU A 156 22.87 24.12 -30.33
C GLU A 156 22.35 24.63 -28.98
N LEU A 157 21.61 25.76 -28.98
CA LEU A 157 20.95 26.28 -27.79
C LEU A 157 19.94 25.30 -27.17
N ALA A 158 19.20 24.56 -28.00
CA ALA A 158 18.28 23.52 -27.54
C ALA A 158 19.02 22.33 -26.92
N ILE A 159 20.16 21.90 -27.48
CA ILE A 159 21.00 20.84 -26.95
C ILE A 159 21.58 21.24 -25.58
N ASP A 160 22.07 22.47 -25.43
CA ASP A 160 22.61 22.95 -24.17
C ASP A 160 21.52 23.13 -23.10
N GLY A 161 20.33 23.60 -23.48
CA GLY A 161 19.16 23.63 -22.59
C GLY A 161 18.74 22.23 -22.11
N LEU A 162 18.75 21.22 -23.00
CA LEU A 162 18.46 19.82 -22.66
C LEU A 162 19.54 19.21 -21.76
N ARG A 163 20.81 19.55 -21.97
CA ARG A 163 21.93 19.14 -21.09
C ARG A 163 21.77 19.72 -19.68
N GLU A 164 21.43 21.00 -19.57
CA GLU A 164 21.19 21.65 -18.27
C GLU A 164 19.97 21.05 -17.56
N GLN A 165 18.91 20.69 -18.30
CA GLN A 165 17.77 19.94 -17.74
C GLN A 165 18.18 18.54 -17.26
N LEU A 166 19.02 17.83 -18.01
CA LEU A 166 19.53 16.51 -17.61
C LEU A 166 20.36 16.61 -16.32
N GLU A 167 21.20 17.62 -16.17
CA GLU A 167 21.98 17.82 -14.94
C GLU A 167 21.13 18.26 -13.74
N ARG A 168 20.09 19.08 -13.94
CA ARG A 168 19.11 19.36 -12.86
C ARG A 168 18.48 18.07 -12.34
N VAL A 169 18.07 17.18 -13.24
CA VAL A 169 17.48 15.88 -12.89
C VAL A 169 18.52 14.92 -12.31
N SER A 170 19.79 14.98 -12.75
CA SER A 170 20.88 14.16 -12.18
C SER A 170 21.12 14.52 -10.71
N VAL A 171 21.17 15.82 -10.40
CA VAL A 171 21.38 16.37 -9.06
C VAL A 171 20.16 16.12 -8.16
N GLU A 172 18.94 16.38 -8.64
CA GLU A 172 17.71 16.10 -7.88
C GLU A 172 17.60 14.61 -7.53
N LYS A 173 17.89 13.73 -8.49
CA LYS A 173 17.94 12.28 -8.28
C LYS A 173 18.98 11.90 -7.22
N ALA A 174 20.16 12.49 -7.25
CA ALA A 174 21.20 12.25 -6.23
C ALA A 174 20.77 12.70 -4.83
N GLN A 175 20.12 13.87 -4.70
CA GLN A 175 19.57 14.37 -3.44
C GLN A 175 18.45 13.47 -2.88
N LEU A 176 17.58 12.95 -3.76
CA LEU A 176 16.55 11.99 -3.35
C LEU A 176 17.16 10.67 -2.88
N PHE A 177 18.24 10.19 -3.51
CA PHE A 177 18.95 9.00 -3.03
C PHE A 177 19.63 9.22 -1.67
N SER A 178 20.29 10.35 -1.42
CA SER A 178 20.87 10.63 -0.10
C SER A 178 19.78 10.74 0.98
N ALA A 179 18.66 11.41 0.68
CA ALA A 179 17.53 11.52 1.61
C ALA A 179 16.87 10.16 1.91
N LEU A 180 16.82 9.23 0.95
CA LEU A 180 16.35 7.86 1.17
C LEU A 180 17.31 7.07 2.07
N LEU A 181 18.62 7.15 1.84
CA LEU A 181 19.63 6.50 2.69
C LEU A 181 19.53 7.00 4.13
N GLU A 182 19.49 8.31 4.35
CA GLU A 182 19.29 8.89 5.70
C GLU A 182 17.99 8.41 6.36
N ARG A 183 16.90 8.27 5.60
CA ARG A 183 15.62 7.78 6.12
C ARG A 183 15.73 6.33 6.55
N ASP A 184 16.37 5.50 5.75
CA ASP A 184 16.49 4.06 6.00
C ASP A 184 17.48 3.79 7.16
N GLU A 185 18.53 4.60 7.33
CA GLU A 185 19.37 4.62 8.55
C GLU A 185 18.57 4.97 9.80
N ARG A 186 17.71 6.00 9.75
CA ARG A 186 16.82 6.36 10.87
C ARG A 186 15.84 5.23 11.21
N ILE A 187 15.31 4.54 10.20
CA ILE A 187 14.44 3.37 10.40
C ILE A 187 15.21 2.21 11.05
N ALA A 188 16.40 1.89 10.56
CA ALA A 188 17.26 0.85 11.14
C ALA A 188 17.61 1.15 12.61
N LYS A 189 17.89 2.41 12.94
CA LYS A 189 18.14 2.85 14.32
C LYS A 189 16.91 2.64 15.23
N MET A 190 15.72 3.11 14.82
CA MET A 190 14.49 2.88 15.59
C MET A 190 14.17 1.39 15.75
N GLN A 191 14.44 0.56 14.74
CA GLN A 191 14.27 -0.89 14.81
C GLN A 191 15.24 -1.55 15.80
N ALA A 192 16.49 -1.10 15.85
CA ALA A 192 17.48 -1.56 16.83
C ALA A 192 17.06 -1.19 18.27
N GLU A 193 16.66 0.07 18.50
CA GLU A 193 16.16 0.56 19.80
C GLU A 193 14.93 -0.23 20.27
N HIS A 194 13.94 -0.47 19.39
CA HIS A 194 12.78 -1.31 19.71
C HIS A 194 13.16 -2.77 19.97
N GLY A 195 14.13 -3.31 19.22
CA GLY A 195 14.64 -4.67 19.43
C GLY A 195 15.27 -4.85 20.81
N GLU A 196 16.08 -3.88 21.25
CA GLU A 196 16.70 -3.87 22.58
C GLU A 196 15.63 -3.78 23.70
N GLN A 197 14.63 -2.90 23.55
CA GLN A 197 13.51 -2.80 24.49
C GLN A 197 12.74 -4.13 24.62
N ILE A 198 12.45 -4.80 23.50
CA ILE A 198 11.80 -6.12 23.51
C ILE A 198 12.69 -7.16 24.21
N ALA A 199 14.00 -7.13 23.99
CA ALA A 199 14.95 -8.04 24.62
C ALA A 199 15.06 -7.84 26.15
N ASP A 200 15.04 -6.61 26.67
CA ASP A 200 14.96 -6.38 28.12
C ASP A 200 13.61 -6.85 28.68
N LEU A 201 12.49 -6.54 28.04
CA LEU A 201 11.17 -6.98 28.50
C LEU A 201 11.08 -8.51 28.57
N GLN A 202 11.55 -9.23 27.55
CA GLN A 202 11.67 -10.69 27.57
C GLN A 202 12.60 -11.19 28.68
N SER A 203 13.73 -10.51 28.89
CA SER A 203 14.67 -10.81 29.98
C SER A 203 14.04 -10.62 31.36
N ARG A 204 13.26 -9.55 31.57
CA ARG A 204 12.51 -9.26 32.80
C ARG A 204 11.45 -10.32 33.07
N LEU A 205 10.66 -10.68 32.06
CA LEU A 205 9.66 -11.75 32.15
C LEU A 205 10.33 -13.09 32.51
N THR A 206 11.45 -13.42 31.87
CA THR A 206 12.22 -14.65 32.14
C THR A 206 12.86 -14.66 33.54
N ARG A 207 13.33 -13.51 34.04
CA ARG A 207 13.81 -13.34 35.42
C ARG A 207 12.66 -13.54 36.43
N TRP A 208 11.50 -12.92 36.19
CA TRP A 208 10.31 -13.05 37.04
C TRP A 208 9.75 -14.48 37.08
N ALA A 209 9.64 -15.14 35.93
CA ALA A 209 9.21 -16.54 35.84
C ALA A 209 10.14 -17.48 36.63
N ARG A 210 11.47 -17.32 36.51
CA ARG A 210 12.45 -18.08 37.30
C ARG A 210 12.38 -17.79 38.80
N TRP A 211 12.07 -16.56 39.20
CA TRP A 211 11.83 -16.23 40.61
C TRP A 211 10.56 -16.89 41.15
N ARG A 212 9.44 -16.78 40.41
CA ARG A 212 8.15 -17.39 40.77
C ARG A 212 8.26 -18.90 40.89
N TRP A 213 8.94 -19.56 39.94
CA TRP A 213 9.18 -21.01 39.98
C TRP A 213 10.01 -21.41 41.20
N ARG A 214 11.12 -20.71 41.49
CA ARG A 214 11.94 -20.98 42.69
C ARG A 214 11.14 -20.80 43.99
N ARG A 215 10.32 -19.76 44.10
CA ARG A 215 9.44 -19.53 45.26
C ARG A 215 8.39 -20.64 45.43
N ALA A 216 7.83 -21.14 44.32
CA ALA A 216 6.89 -22.26 44.34
C ALA A 216 7.57 -23.58 44.75
N GLN A 217 8.79 -23.85 44.27
CA GLN A 217 9.58 -25.02 44.67
C GLN A 217 9.94 -25.00 46.16
N ALA A 218 10.40 -23.85 46.68
CA ALA A 218 10.68 -23.69 48.10
C ALA A 218 9.46 -23.98 48.99
N LYS A 219 8.27 -23.48 48.59
CA LYS A 219 7.01 -23.79 49.30
C LYS A 219 6.66 -25.28 49.27
N ARG A 220 6.82 -25.95 48.13
CA ARG A 220 6.58 -27.41 48.00
C ARG A 220 7.56 -28.23 48.86
N ARG A 221 8.83 -27.82 48.95
CA ARG A 221 9.84 -28.47 49.79
C ARG A 221 9.47 -28.36 51.29
N SER A 222 9.17 -27.14 51.75
CA SER A 222 8.72 -26.89 53.13
C SER A 222 7.46 -27.67 53.50
N GLN A 223 6.48 -27.79 52.60
CA GLN A 223 5.28 -28.62 52.83
C GLN A 223 5.61 -30.12 52.99
N ARG A 224 6.56 -30.66 52.21
CA ARG A 224 7.00 -32.05 52.34
C ARG A 224 7.76 -32.31 53.64
N GLU A 225 8.64 -31.38 54.02
CA GLU A 225 9.42 -31.48 55.27
C GLU A 225 8.48 -31.44 56.50
N GLY A 226 7.46 -30.55 56.51
CA GLY A 226 6.44 -30.50 57.56
C GLY A 226 5.53 -31.74 57.63
N GLN A 227 5.13 -32.30 56.48
CA GLN A 227 4.35 -33.54 56.45
C GLN A 227 5.17 -34.80 56.82
N GLY A 228 6.48 -34.77 56.62
CA GLY A 228 7.38 -35.85 57.02
C GLY A 228 7.54 -35.94 58.54
N ALA A 229 7.72 -34.79 59.21
CA ALA A 229 7.86 -34.71 60.67
C ALA A 229 6.63 -35.27 61.40
N LEU A 230 5.42 -34.83 60.99
CA LEU A 230 4.14 -35.30 61.54
C LEU A 230 3.87 -36.81 61.36
N LYS A 231 4.68 -37.51 60.56
CA LYS A 231 4.56 -38.95 60.31
C LYS A 231 5.57 -39.81 61.05
N GLN A 232 6.44 -39.21 61.87
CA GLN A 232 7.40 -39.94 62.73
C GLN A 232 7.10 -39.83 64.24
N GLU A 233 6.07 -39.06 64.62
CA GLU A 233 5.59 -38.90 66.01
C GLU A 233 4.24 -39.63 66.26
N SER A 234 3.88 -40.60 65.41
CA SER A 234 2.68 -41.46 65.53
C SER A 234 2.99 -42.89 65.10
#